data_AF-A0A7S2LK61-F1
#
_entry.id   AF-A0A7S2LK61-F1
#
_cell.length_a   1.000
_cell.length_b   1.000
_cell.length_c   1.000
_cell.angle_alpha   90.00
_cell.angle_beta   90.00
_cell.angle_gamma   90.00
#
_symmetry.space_group_name_H-M   'P 1'
#
loop_
_entity.id
_entity.type
_entity.pdbx_description
1 polymer ?
#
loop_
_entity_poly.entity_id
_entity_poly.type
_entity_poly.pdbx_seq_one_letter_code
_entity_poly.pdbx_strand_id
1 'polypeptide(L)'
;KVVLLLIDEGDTSIEKAGRHIAHCFSKFTRNKDVMDNPEKYTFNKCFRDPQALNHYLLDLDVAKVLKSLVCHQGSEYTSKEDVIQDEEVMDAFFGTSEVGRAYLEDMEDEDWDFLLDGA
;
A
#
# COMPACT_ATOMS: atom_id res chain seq x y z
N LYS A 1 -10.46 0.27 6.24
CA LYS A 1 -11.09 -0.75 5.35
C LYS A 1 -10.33 -0.77 4.04
N VAL A 2 -9.57 -1.82 3.78
CA VAL A 2 -8.83 -2.01 2.51
C VAL A 2 -9.75 -2.75 1.53
N VAL A 3 -9.79 -2.31 0.27
CA VAL A 3 -10.54 -2.97 -0.80
C VAL A 3 -9.54 -3.53 -1.80
N LEU A 4 -9.41 -4.86 -1.84
CA LEU A 4 -8.61 -5.56 -2.84
C LEU A 4 -9.43 -5.71 -4.12
N LEU A 5 -8.93 -5.21 -5.24
CA LEU A 5 -9.47 -5.46 -6.57
C LEU A 5 -8.59 -6.47 -7.29
N LEU A 6 -9.11 -7.68 -7.45
CA LEU A 6 -8.54 -8.70 -8.32
C LEU A 6 -8.97 -8.38 -9.75
N ILE A 7 -8.00 -8.07 -10.62
CA ILE A 7 -8.24 -7.82 -12.04
C ILE A 7 -7.86 -9.09 -12.79
N ASP A 8 -8.85 -9.75 -13.39
CA ASP A 8 -8.59 -10.78 -14.39
C ASP A 8 -8.19 -10.09 -15.70
N GLU A 9 -6.91 -10.22 -16.09
CA GLU A 9 -6.36 -9.62 -17.30
C GLU A 9 -7.01 -10.14 -18.59
N GLY A 10 -7.72 -11.27 -18.54
CA GLY A 10 -8.48 -11.81 -19.67
C GLY A 10 -9.73 -10.99 -20.04
N ASP A 11 -10.36 -10.33 -19.05
CA ASP A 11 -11.67 -9.68 -19.20
C ASP A 11 -11.63 -8.15 -19.06
N THR A 12 -10.61 -7.59 -18.41
CA THR A 12 -10.55 -6.15 -18.09
C THR A 12 -9.14 -5.59 -18.24
N SER A 13 -8.96 -4.61 -19.14
CA SER A 13 -7.69 -3.90 -19.26
C SER A 13 -7.35 -3.11 -17.99
N ILE A 14 -6.06 -2.99 -17.67
CA ILE A 14 -5.58 -2.25 -16.51
C ILE A 14 -6.10 -0.80 -16.50
N GLU A 15 -6.20 -0.15 -17.66
CA GLU A 15 -6.74 1.21 -17.76
C GLU A 15 -8.24 1.27 -17.45
N LYS A 16 -9.00 0.23 -17.81
CA LYS A 16 -10.42 0.13 -17.49
C LYS A 16 -10.61 -0.10 -15.99
N ALA A 17 -9.81 -0.97 -15.39
CA ALA A 17 -9.80 -1.19 -13.94
C ALA A 17 -9.39 0.08 -13.18
N GLY A 18 -8.29 0.73 -13.58
CA GLY A 18 -7.82 1.96 -12.96
C GLY A 18 -8.83 3.11 -13.03
N ARG A 19 -9.49 3.30 -14.19
CA ARG A 19 -10.60 4.27 -14.31
C ARG A 19 -11.78 3.92 -13.42
N HIS A 20 -12.12 2.63 -13.30
CA HIS A 20 -13.19 2.17 -12.42
C HIS A 20 -12.87 2.47 -10.95
N ILE A 21 -11.64 2.21 -10.52
CA ILE A 21 -11.15 2.53 -9.17
C ILE A 21 -11.28 4.04 -8.89
N ALA A 22 -10.71 4.88 -9.77
CA ALA A 22 -10.79 6.33 -9.61
C ALA A 22 -12.24 6.86 -9.56
N HIS A 23 -13.14 6.25 -10.35
CA HIS A 23 -14.56 6.56 -10.30
C HIS A 23 -15.20 6.17 -8.96
N CYS A 24 -14.91 4.96 -8.45
CA CYS A 24 -15.42 4.48 -7.18
C CYS A 24 -14.99 5.38 -6.01
N PHE A 25 -13.72 5.78 -5.95
CA PHE A 25 -13.23 6.74 -4.95
C PHE A 25 -13.90 8.11 -5.08
N SER A 26 -14.00 8.64 -6.30
CA SER A 26 -14.71 9.91 -6.54
C SER A 26 -16.20 9.87 -6.17
N LYS A 27 -16.82 8.69 -6.21
CA LYS A 27 -18.21 8.50 -5.75
C LYS A 27 -18.27 8.38 -4.23
N PHE A 28 -17.30 7.70 -3.63
CA PHE A 28 -17.20 7.50 -2.19
C PHE A 28 -17.05 8.84 -1.45
N THR A 29 -16.18 9.73 -1.91
CA THR A 29 -15.95 11.06 -1.28
C THR A 29 -17.12 12.03 -1.40
N ARG A 30 -18.11 11.75 -2.24
CA ARG A 30 -19.35 12.54 -2.29
C ARG A 30 -20.28 12.27 -1.11
N ASN A 31 -20.03 11.19 -0.36
CA ASN A 31 -20.74 10.94 0.88
C ASN A 31 -20.25 11.92 1.95
N LYS A 32 -21.13 12.83 2.38
CA LYS A 32 -20.82 13.84 3.41
C LYS A 32 -20.56 13.24 4.79
N ASP A 33 -21.04 12.03 5.04
CA ASP A 33 -20.73 11.31 6.28
C ASP A 33 -19.28 10.78 6.30
N VAL A 34 -18.60 10.82 5.15
CA VAL A 34 -17.21 10.36 4.99
C VAL A 34 -16.26 11.55 4.82
N MET A 35 -16.64 12.55 4.02
CA MET A 35 -15.78 13.68 3.69
C MET A 35 -16.59 14.95 3.45
N ASP A 36 -16.23 16.03 4.15
CA ASP A 36 -16.92 17.32 4.06
C ASP A 36 -16.79 17.95 2.66
N ASN A 37 -15.60 17.82 2.06
CA ASN A 37 -15.27 18.36 0.74
C ASN A 37 -14.97 17.22 -0.24
N PRO A 38 -15.88 16.88 -1.16
CA PRO A 38 -15.68 15.77 -2.07
C PRO A 38 -14.48 15.96 -2.99
N GLU A 39 -13.56 14.99 -2.98
CA GLU A 39 -12.44 14.94 -3.92
C GLU A 39 -12.78 14.22 -5.23
N LYS A 40 -12.11 14.62 -6.31
CA LYS A 40 -12.24 13.97 -7.62
C LYS A 40 -10.92 13.26 -7.97
N TYR A 41 -10.99 11.93 -8.01
CA TYR A 41 -9.87 11.09 -8.41
C TYR A 41 -9.92 10.81 -9.90
N THR A 42 -8.76 10.86 -10.55
CA THR A 42 -8.61 10.59 -11.98
C THR A 42 -7.51 9.57 -12.19
N PHE A 43 -7.80 8.54 -12.96
CA PHE A 43 -6.77 7.61 -13.41
C PHE A 43 -5.98 8.26 -14.55
N ASN A 44 -4.69 8.52 -14.31
CA ASN A 44 -3.81 9.17 -15.29
C ASN A 44 -3.06 8.15 -16.14
N LYS A 45 -2.28 7.29 -15.49
CA LYS A 45 -1.32 6.40 -16.12
C LYS A 45 -1.17 5.14 -15.28
N CYS A 46 -1.04 4.00 -15.95
CA CYS A 46 -0.45 2.81 -15.37
C CYS A 46 0.99 2.68 -15.88
N PHE A 47 1.93 2.42 -14.99
CA PHE A 47 3.29 2.07 -15.34
C PHE A 47 3.33 0.57 -15.62
N ARG A 48 3.72 0.17 -16.83
CA ARG A 48 3.88 -1.25 -17.20
C ARG A 48 5.10 -1.92 -16.55
N ASP A 49 5.96 -1.10 -15.94
CA ASP A 49 7.12 -1.52 -15.17
C ASP A 49 7.07 -0.75 -13.83
N PRO A 50 6.22 -1.19 -12.90
CA PRO A 50 6.04 -0.48 -11.64
C PRO A 50 7.34 -0.51 -10.85
N GLN A 51 7.81 0.68 -10.46
CA GLN A 51 8.88 0.80 -9.46
C GLN A 51 8.35 0.39 -8.08
N ALA A 52 9.27 0.16 -7.14
CA ALA A 52 8.91 -0.12 -5.75
C ALA A 52 8.13 1.03 -5.11
N LEU A 53 7.40 0.72 -4.04
CA LEU A 53 6.44 1.67 -3.45
C LEU A 53 7.10 2.96 -2.94
N ASN A 54 8.32 2.89 -2.41
CA ASN A 54 9.12 4.07 -1.99
C ASN A 54 9.53 5.01 -3.14
N HIS A 55 9.32 4.62 -4.39
CA HIS A 55 9.40 5.56 -5.52
C HIS A 55 8.25 6.56 -5.52
N TYR A 56 7.10 6.22 -4.94
CA TYR A 56 5.87 7.00 -4.98
C TYR A 56 5.49 7.62 -3.63
N LEU A 57 5.94 7.03 -2.53
CA LEU A 57 5.61 7.43 -1.15
C LEU A 57 6.88 7.67 -0.33
N LEU A 58 6.74 8.38 0.78
CA LEU A 58 7.82 8.50 1.78
C LEU A 58 7.99 7.17 2.52
N ASP A 59 9.20 6.85 2.96
CA ASP A 59 9.51 5.54 3.57
C ASP A 59 8.62 5.21 4.77
N LEU A 60 8.23 6.21 5.57
CA LEU A 60 7.30 6.00 6.69
C LEU A 60 5.90 5.58 6.21
N ASP A 61 5.41 6.19 5.13
CA ASP A 61 4.12 5.83 4.55
C ASP A 61 4.19 4.46 3.86
N VAL A 62 5.33 4.11 3.27
CA VAL A 62 5.61 2.76 2.75
C VAL A 62 5.52 1.73 3.87
N ALA A 63 6.16 1.97 5.02
CA ALA A 63 6.11 1.07 6.17
C ALA A 63 4.69 0.92 6.74
N LYS A 64 3.91 2.01 6.79
CA LYS A 64 2.49 1.95 7.18
C LYS A 64 1.69 1.07 6.23
N VAL A 65 1.85 1.26 4.93
CA VAL A 65 1.16 0.44 3.93
C VAL A 65 1.59 -1.02 4.04
N LEU A 66 2.90 -1.28 4.17
CA LEU A 66 3.46 -2.60 4.39
C LEU A 66 2.80 -3.28 5.59
N LYS A 67 2.91 -2.71 6.79
CA LYS A 67 2.32 -3.27 8.01
C LYS A 67 0.82 -3.49 7.87
N SER A 68 0.10 -2.57 7.23
CA SER A 68 -1.35 -2.71 7.01
C SER A 68 -1.74 -3.88 6.11
N LEU A 69 -0.86 -4.26 5.17
CA LEU A 69 -1.11 -5.32 4.19
C LEU A 69 -0.61 -6.67 4.68
N VAL A 70 0.59 -6.71 5.26
CA VAL A 70 1.26 -7.97 5.62
C VAL A 70 1.05 -8.36 7.07
N CYS A 71 0.71 -7.44 7.99
CA CYS A 71 0.48 -7.76 9.41
C CYS A 71 -1.01 -7.71 9.80
N HIS A 72 -1.90 -8.27 8.98
CA HIS A 72 -3.32 -8.42 9.33
C HIS A 72 -3.60 -9.73 10.09
N GLN A 73 -4.74 -9.82 10.78
CA GLN A 73 -5.16 -11.06 11.44
C GLN A 73 -5.21 -12.24 10.46
N GLY A 74 -4.47 -13.31 10.78
CA GLY A 74 -4.36 -14.50 9.93
C GLY A 74 -3.21 -14.46 8.91
N SER A 75 -2.35 -13.43 8.98
CA SER A 75 -1.10 -13.40 8.23
C SER A 75 -0.08 -14.41 8.75
N GLU A 76 0.85 -14.80 7.88
CA GLU A 76 2.07 -15.52 8.25
C GLU A 76 3.10 -14.61 8.95
N TYR A 77 3.05 -13.30 8.70
CA TYR A 77 3.93 -12.33 9.35
C TYR A 77 3.38 -11.95 10.72
N THR A 78 4.01 -12.46 11.78
CA THR A 78 3.61 -12.24 13.17
C THR A 78 4.46 -11.19 13.88
N SER A 79 5.60 -10.83 13.32
CA SER A 79 6.58 -9.89 13.87
C SER A 79 7.22 -9.03 12.77
N LYS A 80 7.94 -7.97 13.17
CA LYS A 80 8.74 -7.14 12.25
C LYS A 80 9.82 -7.98 11.57
N GLU A 81 10.44 -8.88 12.34
CA GLU A 81 11.50 -9.77 11.90
C GLU A 81 11.04 -10.71 10.80
N ASP A 82 9.82 -11.26 10.91
CA ASP A 82 9.25 -12.12 9.87
C ASP A 82 9.17 -11.39 8.52
N VAL A 83 8.79 -10.10 8.55
CA VAL A 83 8.63 -9.26 7.35
C VAL A 83 10.00 -8.93 6.74
N ILE A 84 10.99 -8.57 7.56
CA ILE A 84 12.35 -8.19 7.13
C ILE A 84 13.07 -9.35 6.41
N GLN A 85 12.74 -10.60 6.72
CA GLN A 85 13.31 -11.77 6.07
C GLN A 85 12.80 -11.98 4.64
N ASP A 86 11.63 -11.43 4.29
CA ASP A 86 11.02 -11.63 2.98
C ASP A 86 11.58 -10.66 1.92
N GLU A 87 12.47 -11.18 1.09
CA GLU A 87 13.15 -10.41 0.04
C GLU A 87 12.19 -9.88 -1.02
N GLU A 88 11.17 -10.65 -1.39
CA GLU A 88 10.21 -10.22 -2.42
C GLU A 88 9.39 -9.03 -1.91
N VAL A 89 8.98 -9.06 -0.65
CA VAL A 89 8.30 -7.95 0.01
C VAL A 89 9.22 -6.74 0.13
N MET A 90 10.47 -6.92 0.56
CA MET A 90 11.40 -5.79 0.68
C MET A 90 11.73 -5.15 -0.66
N ASP A 91 11.96 -5.95 -1.72
CA ASP A 91 12.19 -5.47 -3.08
C ASP A 91 10.96 -4.70 -3.61
N ALA A 92 9.75 -5.23 -3.41
CA ALA A 92 8.52 -4.60 -3.90
C ALA A 92 8.19 -3.28 -3.21
N PHE A 93 8.49 -3.15 -1.92
CA PHE A 93 8.16 -1.95 -1.13
C PHE A 93 9.27 -0.91 -1.15
N PHE A 94 10.54 -1.34 -1.06
CA PHE A 94 11.69 -0.45 -0.86
C PHE A 94 12.70 -0.44 -2.02
N GLY A 95 12.47 -1.22 -3.08
CA GLY A 95 13.27 -1.24 -4.29
C GLY A 95 14.40 -2.26 -4.26
N THR A 96 15.02 -2.44 -3.10
CA THR A 96 15.93 -3.56 -2.84
C THR A 96 15.78 -4.05 -1.41
N SER A 97 16.06 -5.33 -1.23
CA SER A 97 15.99 -6.01 0.06
C SER A 97 16.93 -5.38 1.08
N GLU A 98 18.12 -4.98 0.65
CA GLU A 98 19.10 -4.31 1.50
C GLU A 98 18.57 -2.98 2.06
N VAL A 99 17.92 -2.17 1.21
CA VAL A 99 17.36 -0.87 1.62
C VAL A 99 16.18 -1.06 2.55
N GLY A 100 15.27 -1.98 2.22
CA GLY A 100 14.09 -2.27 3.05
C GLY A 100 14.46 -2.80 4.42
N ARG A 101 15.39 -3.75 4.49
CA ARG A 101 15.90 -4.28 5.76
C ARG A 101 16.56 -3.20 6.60
N ALA A 102 17.50 -2.45 6.02
CA ALA A 102 18.18 -1.38 6.75
C ALA A 102 17.21 -0.33 7.31
N TYR A 103 16.17 0.03 6.55
CA TYR A 103 15.15 0.97 7.00
C TYR A 103 14.32 0.43 8.18
N LEU A 104 13.84 -0.82 8.07
CA LEU A 104 12.99 -1.41 9.11
C LEU A 104 13.79 -1.85 10.36
N GLU A 105 15.07 -2.16 10.21
CA GLU A 105 15.99 -2.45 11.32
C GLU A 105 16.35 -1.17 12.10
N ASP A 106 16.45 -0.01 11.45
CA ASP A 106 16.67 1.29 12.10
C ASP A 106 15.43 1.80 12.86
N MET A 107 14.23 1.35 12.45
CA MET A 107 12.98 1.64 13.14
C MET A 107 12.88 0.87 14.46
N GLU A 108 12.64 1.59 15.56
CA GLU A 108 12.42 0.99 16.88
C GLU A 108 11.17 0.09 16.88
N ASP A 109 11.20 -1.00 17.66
CA ASP A 109 10.07 -1.95 17.72
C ASP A 109 8.79 -1.31 18.24
N GLU A 110 8.89 -0.35 19.17
CA GLU A 110 7.73 0.43 19.63
C GLU A 110 7.13 1.25 18.48
N ASP A 111 7.96 1.94 17.69
CA ASP A 111 7.49 2.72 16.53
C ASP A 111 6.82 1.81 15.49
N TRP A 112 7.40 0.63 15.25
CA TRP A 112 6.78 -0.38 14.41
C TRP A 112 5.43 -0.80 14.98
N ASP A 113 5.34 -1.13 16.26
CA ASP A 113 4.12 -1.61 16.91
C ASP A 113 2.98 -0.58 16.85
N PHE A 114 3.30 0.70 17.08
CA PHE A 114 2.34 1.81 17.05
C PHE A 114 2.16 2.47 15.68
N LEU A 115 2.80 1.96 14.62
CA LEU A 115 2.84 2.58 13.29
C LEU A 115 1.46 2.90 12.69
N LEU A 116 0.43 2.14 13.07
CA LEU A 116 -0.95 2.27 12.58
C LEU A 116 -1.89 2.99 13.57
N ASP A 117 -1.46 3.24 14.81
CA ASP A 117 -2.32 3.70 15.89
C ASP A 117 -2.62 5.22 15.83
N GLY A 118 -1.93 5.94 14.95
CA GLY A 118 -2.13 7.37 14.69
C GLY A 118 -2.93 7.72 13.44
N ALA A 119 -3.61 6.75 12.81
CA ALA A 119 -4.37 6.93 11.56
C ALA A 119 -5.89 7.10 11.77
#